data_AF-A0A0Q5CVY4-F1
#
_entry.id   AF-A0A0Q5CVY4-F1
#
_cell.length_a   1.000
_cell.length_b   1.000
_cell.length_c   1.000
_cell.angle_alpha   90.00
_cell.angle_beta   90.00
_cell.angle_gamma   90.00
#
_symmetry.space_group_name_H-M   'P 1'
#
loop_
_entity.id
_entity.type
_entity.pdbx_description
1 polymer ?
#
loop_
_entity_poly.entity_id
_entity_poly.type
_entity_poly.pdbx_seq_one_letter_code
_entity_poly.pdbx_strand_id
1 'polypeptide(L)'
;METLFAHLATRFAPSPENIAIEALGFILQRSRAARSAFTGIASAGGLDLPDDLSFATQAVAEDDGRPDIEGYSTDFQRRVIAETKFHAGLTINQPLTYAARLLPDAPSALLFIIPAARMSSLWSELTRRLKAGEYAVSARLEVQPELWSAVFGNGHHFLLVSWRAVLSAIVREMETARETERLEDVRQLQGLCERMDSQAFLPLRSEELTGTDAPRRYLQFCDLVNDVGEELVASGLCDRKGLQAGGGHGYFGRYLRSHGVVFYLGFDCAAWLAHKHSPIWLRFDQYSSPEVLAIINRRATTETRWPTVVESPRRIMIPLAVAPGSEKPEIVSDIAVQVGKVLASIFRVLPPAFNVEAAEGMRL
;
A
#
# COMPACT_ATOMS: atom_id res chain seq x y z
N MET A 1 7.58 -2.39 1.91
CA MET A 1 8.95 -2.06 1.47
C MET A 1 8.91 -1.82 -0.04
N GLU A 2 9.54 -0.76 -0.58
CA GLU A 2 9.60 -0.60 -2.04
C GLU A 2 10.74 -1.46 -2.59
N THR A 3 10.41 -2.50 -3.37
CA THR A 3 11.38 -3.35 -4.06
C THR A 3 11.50 -2.94 -5.52
N LEU A 4 12.66 -3.23 -6.15
CA LEU A 4 12.86 -2.97 -7.57
C LEU A 4 11.79 -3.69 -8.41
N PHE A 5 11.47 -4.94 -8.06
CA PHE A 5 10.42 -5.70 -8.72
C PHE A 5 9.05 -5.03 -8.60
N ALA A 6 8.67 -4.56 -7.40
CA ALA A 6 7.41 -3.83 -7.20
C ALA A 6 7.35 -2.53 -8.02
N HIS A 7 8.46 -1.77 -8.05
CA HIS A 7 8.57 -0.52 -8.78
C HIS A 7 8.35 -0.72 -10.29
N LEU A 8 8.98 -1.75 -10.86
CA LEU A 8 8.88 -2.03 -12.30
C LEU A 8 7.54 -2.66 -12.66
N ALA A 9 7.10 -3.69 -11.92
CA ALA A 9 5.87 -4.41 -12.23
C ALA A 9 4.64 -3.49 -12.18
N THR A 10 4.51 -2.64 -11.15
CA THR A 10 3.34 -1.74 -11.03
C THR A 10 3.32 -0.60 -12.05
N ARG A 11 4.44 -0.32 -12.74
CA ARG A 11 4.54 0.76 -13.74
C ARG A 11 4.43 0.27 -15.17
N PHE A 12 4.96 -0.92 -15.46
CA PHE A 12 5.13 -1.40 -16.83
C PHE A 12 4.28 -2.63 -17.16
N ALA A 13 3.78 -3.36 -16.16
CA ALA A 13 2.96 -4.52 -16.41
C ALA A 13 1.50 -4.15 -16.70
N PRO A 14 0.87 -4.70 -17.76
CA PRO A 14 -0.56 -4.57 -17.98
C PRO A 14 -1.39 -5.17 -16.83
N SER A 15 -0.91 -6.27 -16.24
CA SER A 15 -1.49 -6.91 -15.06
C SER A 15 -0.37 -7.27 -14.06
N PRO A 16 -0.13 -6.43 -13.04
CA PRO A 16 0.78 -6.77 -11.94
C PRO A 16 0.36 -8.03 -11.18
N GLU A 17 -0.94 -8.34 -11.16
CA GLU A 17 -1.52 -9.56 -10.57
C GLU A 17 -1.02 -10.82 -11.28
N ASN A 18 -1.05 -10.84 -12.62
CA ASN A 18 -0.53 -11.97 -13.40
C ASN A 18 0.98 -12.16 -13.16
N ILE A 19 1.72 -11.06 -12.99
CA ILE A 19 3.16 -11.13 -12.65
C ILE A 19 3.38 -11.76 -11.27
N ALA A 20 2.56 -11.40 -10.26
CA ALA A 20 2.67 -11.99 -8.93
C ALA A 20 2.38 -13.50 -8.94
N ILE A 21 1.36 -13.92 -9.69
CA ILE A 21 1.01 -15.34 -9.88
C ILE A 21 2.17 -16.11 -10.51
N GLU A 22 2.70 -15.62 -11.63
CA GLU A 22 3.82 -16.26 -12.33
C GLU A 22 5.10 -16.27 -11.50
N ALA A 23 5.37 -15.21 -10.75
CA ALA A 23 6.50 -15.17 -9.82
C ALA A 23 6.38 -16.23 -8.71
N LEU A 24 5.18 -16.40 -8.13
CA LEU A 24 4.93 -17.47 -7.17
C LEU A 24 5.11 -18.85 -7.81
N GLY A 25 4.56 -19.07 -9.00
CA GLY A 25 4.77 -20.30 -9.78
C GLY A 25 6.24 -20.60 -10.03
N PHE A 26 7.01 -19.60 -10.45
CA PHE A 26 8.44 -19.70 -10.69
C PHE A 26 9.21 -20.15 -9.43
N ILE A 27 8.87 -19.58 -8.27
CA ILE A 27 9.45 -19.95 -6.97
C ILE A 27 9.09 -21.40 -6.61
N LEU A 28 7.81 -21.78 -6.70
CA LEU A 28 7.34 -23.12 -6.40
C LEU A 28 7.97 -24.18 -7.30
N GLN A 29 8.21 -23.89 -8.58
CA GLN A 29 8.87 -24.82 -9.50
C GLN A 29 10.34 -25.08 -9.11
N ARG A 30 11.03 -24.11 -8.51
CA ARG A 30 12.49 -24.15 -8.31
C ARG A 30 12.93 -24.46 -6.89
N SER A 31 12.04 -24.36 -5.90
CA SER A 31 12.37 -24.58 -4.49
C SER A 31 11.53 -25.71 -3.90
N ARG A 32 12.18 -26.76 -3.39
CA ARG A 32 11.48 -27.83 -2.65
C ARG A 32 10.93 -27.30 -1.33
N ALA A 33 11.70 -26.44 -0.66
CA ALA A 33 11.27 -25.79 0.58
C ALA A 33 10.00 -24.93 0.36
N ALA A 34 9.94 -24.16 -0.73
CA ALA A 34 8.74 -23.39 -1.06
C ALA A 34 7.52 -24.28 -1.32
N ARG A 35 7.68 -25.40 -2.04
CA ARG A 35 6.59 -26.38 -2.25
C ARG A 35 6.14 -27.00 -0.94
N SER A 36 7.09 -27.39 -0.08
CA SER A 36 6.79 -27.92 1.26
C SER A 36 5.94 -26.95 2.06
N ALA A 37 6.33 -25.67 2.11
CA ALA A 37 5.57 -24.64 2.80
C ALA A 37 4.16 -24.44 2.21
N PHE A 38 4.04 -24.42 0.88
CA PHE A 38 2.76 -24.23 0.21
C PHE A 38 1.82 -25.44 0.38
N THR A 39 2.35 -26.66 0.30
CA THR A 39 1.61 -27.89 0.63
C THR A 39 1.17 -27.89 2.08
N GLY A 40 2.03 -27.46 3.02
CA GLY A 40 1.68 -27.30 4.44
C GLY A 40 0.55 -26.32 4.70
N ILE A 41 0.44 -25.27 3.88
CA ILE A 41 -0.73 -24.37 3.92
C ILE A 41 -1.96 -25.10 3.38
N ALA A 42 -1.86 -25.78 2.24
CA ALA A 42 -2.98 -26.49 1.63
C ALA A 42 -3.51 -27.65 2.49
N SER A 43 -2.66 -28.29 3.29
CA SER A 43 -3.03 -29.33 4.25
C SER A 43 -3.59 -28.79 5.58
N ALA A 44 -3.60 -27.46 5.76
CA ALA A 44 -4.03 -26.85 7.00
C ALA A 44 -5.49 -27.18 7.35
N GLY A 45 -5.73 -27.36 8.65
CA GLY A 45 -7.01 -27.85 9.15
C GLY A 45 -7.16 -29.38 9.11
N GLY A 46 -6.09 -30.11 8.77
CA GLY A 46 -6.03 -31.58 8.92
C GLY A 46 -6.27 -32.37 7.64
N LEU A 47 -6.13 -31.76 6.46
CA LEU A 47 -6.18 -32.47 5.19
C LEU A 47 -4.87 -33.19 4.94
N ASP A 48 -4.92 -34.50 4.69
CA ASP A 48 -3.74 -35.25 4.30
C ASP A 48 -3.46 -35.05 2.80
N LEU A 49 -2.31 -34.46 2.48
CA LEU A 49 -1.84 -34.20 1.13
C LEU A 49 -0.48 -34.87 0.91
N PRO A 50 -0.21 -35.41 -0.29
CA PRO A 50 1.10 -35.93 -0.62
C PRO A 50 2.22 -34.89 -0.41
N ASP A 51 3.36 -35.30 0.13
CA ASP A 51 4.48 -34.40 0.46
C ASP A 51 5.19 -33.82 -0.78
N ASP A 52 4.98 -34.41 -1.97
CA ASP A 52 5.72 -34.15 -3.19
C ASP A 52 4.88 -33.51 -4.32
N LEU A 53 3.88 -32.70 -3.95
CA LEU A 53 3.10 -31.97 -4.92
C LEU A 53 3.97 -31.08 -5.82
N SER A 54 3.65 -31.11 -7.12
CA SER A 54 4.17 -30.19 -8.13
C SER A 54 3.14 -29.11 -8.42
N PHE A 55 3.58 -27.87 -8.67
CA PHE A 55 2.68 -26.73 -8.90
C PHE A 55 2.91 -26.09 -10.26
N ALA A 56 1.82 -25.76 -10.94
CA ALA A 56 1.82 -25.08 -12.23
C ALA A 56 0.93 -23.85 -12.21
N THR A 57 1.36 -22.79 -12.91
CA THR A 57 0.58 -21.57 -13.17
C THR A 57 0.04 -21.58 -14.60
N GLN A 58 -1.01 -20.82 -14.88
CA GLN A 58 -1.60 -20.74 -16.23
C GLN A 58 -1.78 -19.29 -16.72
N ALA A 59 -0.69 -18.55 -16.91
CA ALA A 59 -0.71 -17.18 -17.50
C ALA A 59 -1.15 -17.07 -18.98
N VAL A 60 -1.82 -18.07 -19.55
CA VAL A 60 -2.51 -17.92 -20.84
C VAL A 60 -3.89 -18.57 -20.73
N ALA A 61 -4.92 -17.73 -20.69
CA ALA A 61 -6.32 -18.16 -20.74
C ALA A 61 -7.07 -17.38 -21.81
N GLU A 62 -7.58 -18.11 -22.80
CA GLU A 62 -8.64 -17.67 -23.70
C GLU A 62 -10.03 -17.92 -23.09
N ASP A 63 -10.13 -18.42 -21.85
CA ASP A 63 -11.42 -18.76 -21.23
C ASP A 63 -11.49 -18.50 -19.71
N ASP A 64 -12.68 -18.14 -19.23
CA ASP A 64 -12.98 -17.36 -18.00
C ASP A 64 -13.08 -18.21 -16.71
N GLY A 65 -12.50 -19.42 -16.73
CA GLY A 65 -12.70 -20.44 -15.70
C GLY A 65 -11.48 -21.26 -15.31
N ARG A 66 -10.25 -20.83 -15.63
CA ARG A 66 -9.02 -21.51 -15.19
C ARG A 66 -8.55 -20.97 -13.84
N PRO A 67 -8.20 -21.84 -12.87
CA PRO A 67 -7.58 -21.38 -11.64
C PRO A 67 -6.15 -20.89 -11.90
N ASP A 68 -5.67 -19.98 -11.04
CA ASP A 68 -4.34 -19.40 -11.18
C ASP A 68 -3.21 -20.42 -10.97
N ILE A 69 -3.37 -21.31 -9.99
CA ILE A 69 -2.38 -22.30 -9.59
C ILE A 69 -3.06 -23.66 -9.37
N GLU A 70 -2.44 -24.73 -9.86
CA GLU A 70 -2.87 -26.10 -9.59
C GLU A 70 -1.72 -26.92 -9.00
N GLY A 71 -2.05 -27.76 -8.02
CA GLY A 71 -1.12 -28.69 -7.38
C GLY A 71 -1.46 -30.15 -7.73
N TYR A 72 -0.45 -30.88 -8.20
CA TYR A 72 -0.56 -32.24 -8.71
C TYR A 72 0.34 -33.19 -7.93
N SER A 73 -0.20 -34.35 -7.55
CA SER A 73 0.59 -35.47 -7.03
C SER A 73 1.35 -36.20 -8.15
N THR A 74 2.22 -37.14 -7.77
CA THR A 74 3.06 -37.91 -8.70
C THR A 74 2.29 -38.80 -9.67
N ASP A 75 1.04 -39.15 -9.33
CA ASP A 75 0.08 -39.84 -10.19
C ASP A 75 -0.72 -38.88 -11.10
N PHE A 76 -0.31 -37.61 -11.17
CA PHE A 76 -0.95 -36.52 -11.92
C PHE A 76 -2.38 -36.22 -11.49
N GLN A 77 -2.80 -36.68 -10.31
CA GLN A 77 -4.09 -36.29 -9.73
C GLN A 77 -3.98 -34.88 -9.17
N ARG A 78 -4.99 -34.06 -9.48
CA ARG A 78 -5.07 -32.70 -8.95
C ARG A 78 -5.55 -32.76 -7.50
N ARG A 79 -4.72 -32.25 -6.59
CA ARG A 79 -4.97 -32.25 -5.14
C ARG A 79 -5.20 -30.84 -4.58
N VAL A 80 -4.74 -29.82 -5.29
CA VAL A 80 -4.89 -28.42 -4.90
C VAL A 80 -5.38 -27.61 -6.10
N ILE A 81 -6.41 -26.81 -5.89
CA ILE A 81 -6.81 -25.72 -6.78
C ILE A 81 -6.62 -24.44 -6.00
N ALA A 82 -5.81 -23.53 -6.50
CA ALA A 82 -5.54 -22.25 -5.87
C ALA A 82 -5.93 -21.09 -6.80
N GLU A 83 -6.74 -20.19 -6.26
CA GLU A 83 -7.12 -18.93 -6.90
C GLU A 83 -6.50 -17.79 -6.11
N THR A 84 -5.91 -16.84 -6.80
CA THR A 84 -5.39 -15.63 -6.18
C THR A 84 -6.27 -14.44 -6.51
N LYS A 85 -6.27 -13.44 -5.64
CA LYS A 85 -6.88 -12.14 -5.92
C LYS A 85 -6.04 -11.04 -5.31
N PHE A 86 -6.05 -9.87 -5.93
CA PHE A 86 -5.67 -8.61 -5.28
C PHE A 86 -6.84 -7.65 -5.17
N HIS A 87 -7.31 -7.12 -6.30
CA HIS A 87 -8.35 -6.09 -6.35
C HIS A 87 -9.67 -6.58 -6.90
N ALA A 88 -9.64 -7.51 -7.86
CA ALA A 88 -10.83 -8.00 -8.53
C ALA A 88 -11.81 -8.67 -7.55
N GLY A 89 -13.10 -8.54 -7.86
CA GLY A 89 -14.15 -9.33 -7.23
C GLY A 89 -14.08 -10.80 -7.67
N LEU A 90 -14.87 -11.65 -7.02
CA LEU A 90 -15.08 -13.02 -7.48
C LEU A 90 -15.90 -13.02 -8.77
N THR A 91 -15.45 -13.74 -9.79
CA THR A 91 -16.25 -13.95 -11.00
C THR A 91 -17.47 -14.82 -10.70
N ILE A 92 -18.44 -14.89 -11.62
CA ILE A 92 -19.64 -15.73 -11.43
C ILE A 92 -19.29 -17.22 -11.27
N ASN A 93 -18.16 -17.64 -11.85
CA ASN A 93 -17.66 -19.02 -11.83
C ASN A 93 -17.03 -19.40 -10.48
N GLN A 94 -16.73 -18.43 -9.62
CA GLN A 94 -16.00 -18.65 -8.37
C GLN A 94 -16.93 -18.67 -7.16
N PRO A 95 -16.80 -19.62 -6.21
CA PRO A 95 -15.88 -20.75 -6.20
C PRO A 95 -16.45 -22.03 -6.85
N LEU A 96 -17.70 -22.01 -7.31
CA LEU A 96 -18.45 -23.23 -7.64
C LEU A 96 -17.84 -24.06 -8.78
N THR A 97 -17.36 -23.41 -9.83
CA THR A 97 -16.70 -24.10 -10.95
C THR A 97 -15.42 -24.84 -10.51
N TYR A 98 -14.72 -24.31 -9.50
CA TYR A 98 -13.52 -24.93 -8.96
C TYR A 98 -13.86 -26.06 -7.99
N ALA A 99 -14.88 -25.87 -7.14
CA ALA A 99 -15.38 -26.90 -6.26
C ALA A 99 -15.85 -28.15 -7.05
N ALA A 100 -16.56 -27.95 -8.16
CA ALA A 100 -17.03 -29.04 -9.03
C ALA A 100 -15.89 -29.80 -9.76
N ARG A 101 -14.68 -29.24 -9.79
CA ARG A 101 -13.50 -29.85 -10.42
C ARG A 101 -12.71 -30.76 -9.48
N LEU A 102 -13.01 -30.75 -8.19
CA LEU A 102 -12.38 -31.64 -7.22
C LEU A 102 -12.96 -33.05 -7.35
N LEU A 103 -12.10 -34.06 -7.21
CA LEU A 103 -12.48 -35.46 -7.36
C LEU A 103 -13.19 -35.95 -6.08
N PRO A 104 -14.43 -36.47 -6.15
CA PRO A 104 -15.22 -36.84 -4.97
C PRO A 104 -14.52 -37.81 -4.00
N ASP A 105 -13.74 -38.76 -4.53
CA ASP A 105 -13.09 -39.82 -3.75
C ASP A 105 -11.65 -39.45 -3.33
N ALA A 106 -11.23 -38.21 -3.58
CA ALA A 106 -9.89 -37.71 -3.32
C ALA A 106 -9.98 -36.36 -2.58
N PRO A 107 -9.92 -36.37 -1.22
CA PRO A 107 -9.87 -35.15 -0.43
C PRO A 107 -8.81 -34.19 -0.97
N SER A 108 -9.22 -32.94 -1.20
CA SER A 108 -8.44 -31.97 -1.97
C SER A 108 -8.66 -30.57 -1.39
N ALA A 109 -7.71 -29.68 -1.64
CA ALA A 109 -7.75 -28.31 -1.17
C ALA A 109 -8.25 -27.35 -2.27
N LEU A 110 -9.22 -26.53 -1.92
CA LEU A 110 -9.59 -25.32 -2.64
C LEU A 110 -9.07 -24.11 -1.86
N LEU A 111 -7.99 -23.51 -2.35
CA LEU A 111 -7.24 -22.44 -1.68
C LEU A 111 -7.51 -21.09 -2.35
N PHE A 112 -7.79 -20.06 -1.55
CA PHE A 112 -7.85 -18.68 -2.02
C PHE A 112 -6.75 -17.85 -1.36
N ILE A 113 -5.88 -17.23 -2.17
CA ILE A 113 -4.78 -16.36 -1.72
C ILE A 113 -5.15 -14.90 -1.98
N ILE A 114 -5.38 -14.12 -0.92
CA ILE A 114 -5.98 -12.79 -1.03
C ILE A 114 -5.27 -11.75 -0.14
N PRO A 115 -5.56 -10.44 -0.25
CA PRO A 115 -5.07 -9.46 0.71
C PRO A 115 -5.72 -9.68 2.07
N ALA A 116 -4.93 -9.52 3.15
CA ALA A 116 -5.41 -9.75 4.52
C ALA A 116 -6.67 -8.91 4.86
N ALA A 117 -6.74 -7.67 4.37
CA ALA A 117 -7.87 -6.77 4.61
C ALA A 117 -9.20 -7.23 3.98
N ARG A 118 -9.16 -8.13 2.98
CA ARG A 118 -10.35 -8.66 2.29
C ARG A 118 -10.81 -10.01 2.83
N MET A 119 -10.11 -10.59 3.81
CA MET A 119 -10.41 -11.95 4.27
C MET A 119 -11.82 -12.11 4.82
N SER A 120 -12.27 -11.21 5.71
CA SER A 120 -13.60 -11.33 6.32
C SER A 120 -14.74 -11.25 5.28
N SER A 121 -14.64 -10.34 4.32
CA SER A 121 -15.67 -10.16 3.30
C SER A 121 -15.67 -11.31 2.29
N LEU A 122 -14.49 -11.71 1.79
CA LEU A 122 -14.38 -12.83 0.86
C LEU A 122 -14.73 -14.17 1.50
N TRP A 123 -14.37 -14.41 2.77
CA TRP A 123 -14.79 -15.60 3.49
C TRP A 123 -16.32 -15.74 3.52
N SER A 124 -17.00 -14.65 3.88
CA SER A 124 -18.46 -14.62 3.97
C SER A 124 -19.10 -14.90 2.61
N GLU A 125 -18.60 -14.27 1.56
CA GLU A 125 -19.12 -14.43 0.20
C GLU A 125 -18.84 -15.83 -0.38
N LEU A 126 -17.61 -16.35 -0.24
CA LEU A 126 -17.23 -17.69 -0.71
C LEU A 126 -18.07 -18.77 -0.02
N THR A 127 -18.22 -18.67 1.31
CA THR A 127 -19.06 -19.59 2.09
C THR A 127 -20.52 -19.51 1.66
N ARG A 128 -21.05 -18.30 1.44
CA ARG A 128 -22.42 -18.09 0.95
C ARG A 128 -22.63 -18.75 -0.41
N ARG A 129 -21.68 -18.58 -1.34
CA ARG A 129 -21.76 -19.20 -2.68
C ARG A 129 -21.66 -20.73 -2.62
N LEU A 130 -20.73 -21.29 -1.84
CA LEU A 130 -20.62 -22.74 -1.66
C LEU A 130 -21.92 -23.34 -1.11
N LYS A 131 -22.52 -22.72 -0.09
CA LYS A 131 -23.82 -23.14 0.45
C LYS A 131 -24.96 -23.01 -0.56
N ALA A 132 -24.96 -21.95 -1.38
CA ALA A 132 -25.94 -21.77 -2.46
C ALA A 132 -25.78 -22.81 -3.58
N GLY A 133 -24.56 -23.34 -3.78
CA GLY A 133 -24.29 -24.49 -4.64
C GLY A 133 -24.47 -25.85 -3.95
N GLU A 134 -25.25 -25.90 -2.87
CA GLU A 134 -25.63 -27.11 -2.12
C GLU A 134 -24.46 -27.86 -1.45
N TYR A 135 -23.29 -27.24 -1.31
CA TYR A 135 -22.22 -27.79 -0.48
C TYR A 135 -22.51 -27.57 1.00
N ALA A 136 -22.44 -28.65 1.80
CA ALA A 136 -22.29 -28.52 3.25
C ALA A 136 -20.92 -27.89 3.54
N VAL A 137 -20.88 -26.84 4.38
CA VAL A 137 -19.65 -26.15 4.78
C VAL A 137 -19.59 -26.07 6.31
N SER A 138 -18.49 -26.53 6.91
CA SER A 138 -18.29 -26.50 8.35
C SER A 138 -18.15 -25.08 8.90
N ALA A 139 -18.11 -24.96 10.23
CA ALA A 139 -17.70 -23.72 10.87
C ALA A 139 -16.26 -23.36 10.46
N ARG A 140 -15.98 -22.05 10.40
CA ARG A 140 -14.63 -21.53 10.16
C ARG A 140 -13.72 -21.90 11.32
N LEU A 141 -12.59 -22.52 11.01
CA LEU A 141 -11.45 -22.68 11.90
C LEU A 141 -10.35 -21.69 11.48
N GLU A 142 -9.87 -20.89 12.42
CA GLU A 142 -8.64 -20.13 12.23
C GLU A 142 -7.47 -21.00 12.67
N VAL A 143 -6.72 -21.53 11.71
CA VAL A 143 -5.60 -22.47 11.99
C VAL A 143 -4.41 -21.69 12.56
N GLN A 144 -4.18 -20.50 12.02
CA GLN A 144 -3.19 -19.52 12.48
C GLN A 144 -3.61 -18.13 11.93
N PRO A 145 -2.98 -17.02 12.37
CA PRO A 145 -3.29 -15.70 11.84
C PRO A 145 -3.24 -15.66 10.31
N GLU A 146 -4.29 -15.13 9.69
CA GLU A 146 -4.44 -15.03 8.23
C GLU A 146 -4.45 -16.37 7.47
N LEU A 147 -4.78 -17.48 8.13
CA LEU A 147 -5.06 -18.76 7.50
C LEU A 147 -6.31 -19.38 8.11
N TRP A 148 -7.40 -19.32 7.35
CA TRP A 148 -8.70 -19.84 7.75
C TRP A 148 -9.05 -21.07 6.91
N SER A 149 -9.70 -22.04 7.54
CA SER A 149 -10.06 -23.32 6.94
C SER A 149 -11.49 -23.71 7.31
N ALA A 150 -12.16 -24.41 6.40
CA ALA A 150 -13.40 -25.13 6.64
C ALA A 150 -13.42 -26.39 5.78
N VAL A 151 -14.12 -27.42 6.25
CA VAL A 151 -14.40 -28.63 5.46
C VAL A 151 -15.66 -28.39 4.66
N PHE A 152 -15.68 -28.83 3.39
CA PHE A 152 -16.87 -28.77 2.55
C PHE A 152 -17.06 -30.01 1.68
N GLY A 153 -18.31 -30.27 1.29
CA GLY A 153 -18.67 -31.40 0.44
C GLY A 153 -18.21 -32.74 1.02
N ASN A 154 -17.57 -33.57 0.20
CA ASN A 154 -17.13 -34.93 0.54
C ASN A 154 -15.76 -34.95 1.26
N GLY A 155 -15.54 -34.04 2.21
CA GLY A 155 -14.28 -33.96 2.96
C GLY A 155 -13.19 -33.16 2.25
N HIS A 156 -13.54 -32.30 1.29
CA HIS A 156 -12.61 -31.32 0.75
C HIS A 156 -12.35 -30.20 1.75
N HIS A 157 -11.20 -29.54 1.64
CA HIS A 157 -10.88 -28.39 2.47
C HIS A 157 -10.96 -27.11 1.65
N PHE A 158 -11.66 -26.13 2.20
CA PHE A 158 -11.73 -24.78 1.69
C PHE A 158 -10.86 -23.89 2.58
N LEU A 159 -9.84 -23.28 1.99
CA LEU A 159 -8.87 -22.46 2.69
C LEU A 159 -8.86 -21.03 2.14
N LEU A 160 -8.70 -20.07 3.05
CA LEU A 160 -8.49 -18.66 2.74
C LEU A 160 -7.24 -18.20 3.47
N VAL A 161 -6.23 -17.76 2.72
CA VAL A 161 -4.93 -17.36 3.24
C VAL A 161 -4.53 -16.00 2.70
N SER A 162 -3.78 -15.21 3.47
CA SER A 162 -3.22 -13.97 2.93
C SER A 162 -1.97 -14.20 2.09
N TRP A 163 -1.72 -13.33 1.09
CA TRP A 163 -0.43 -13.29 0.38
C TRP A 163 0.76 -13.19 1.34
N ARG A 164 0.62 -12.35 2.37
CA ARG A 164 1.63 -12.19 3.42
C ARG A 164 1.91 -13.49 4.16
N ALA A 165 0.87 -14.23 4.55
CA ALA A 165 1.02 -15.50 5.28
C ALA A 165 1.68 -16.57 4.41
N VAL A 166 1.29 -16.68 3.12
CA VAL A 166 1.93 -17.61 2.15
C VAL A 166 3.41 -17.32 2.01
N LEU A 167 3.78 -16.09 1.68
CA LEU A 167 5.18 -15.73 1.43
C LEU A 167 6.02 -15.82 2.70
N SER A 168 5.47 -15.49 3.87
CA SER A 168 6.18 -15.63 5.16
C SER A 168 6.45 -17.09 5.51
N ALA A 169 5.50 -18.00 5.21
CA ALA A 169 5.71 -19.43 5.40
C ALA A 169 6.80 -19.97 4.46
N ILE A 170 6.80 -19.55 3.20
CA ILE A 170 7.83 -19.90 2.22
C ILE A 170 9.21 -19.41 2.67
N VAL A 171 9.34 -18.15 3.06
CA VAL A 171 10.61 -17.58 3.56
C VAL A 171 11.15 -18.39 4.73
N ARG A 172 10.31 -18.66 5.75
CA ARG A 172 10.70 -19.42 6.94
C ARG A 172 11.20 -20.83 6.58
N GLU A 173 10.51 -21.52 5.69
CA GLU A 173 10.89 -22.87 5.27
C GLU A 173 12.19 -22.87 4.46
N MET A 174 12.34 -21.91 3.54
CA MET A 174 13.57 -21.76 2.75
C MET A 174 14.78 -21.37 3.61
N GLU A 175 14.59 -20.54 4.64
CA GLU A 175 15.63 -20.21 5.62
C GLU A 175 16.05 -21.46 6.41
N THR A 176 15.07 -22.26 6.84
CA THR A 176 15.32 -23.54 7.54
C THR A 176 16.08 -24.52 6.66
N ALA A 177 15.72 -24.62 5.38
CA ALA A 177 16.38 -25.45 4.37
C ALA A 177 17.71 -24.87 3.84
N ARG A 178 18.08 -23.64 4.26
CA ARG A 178 19.28 -22.91 3.82
C ARG A 178 19.36 -22.67 2.31
N GLU A 179 18.22 -22.45 1.64
CA GLU A 179 18.15 -22.10 0.21
C GLU A 179 18.42 -20.59 -0.04
N THR A 180 19.58 -20.11 0.39
CA THR A 180 19.90 -18.68 0.46
C THR A 180 19.85 -17.93 -0.87
N GLU A 181 20.25 -18.58 -1.98
CA GLU A 181 20.29 -17.96 -3.31
C GLU A 181 18.91 -17.52 -3.83
N ARG A 182 17.83 -18.16 -3.37
CA ARG A 182 16.47 -17.93 -3.87
C ARG A 182 15.58 -17.13 -2.90
N LEU A 183 16.07 -16.84 -1.69
CA LEU A 183 15.31 -16.08 -0.70
C LEU A 183 14.99 -14.66 -1.19
N GLU A 184 15.90 -14.05 -1.94
CA GLU A 184 15.69 -12.70 -2.47
C GLU A 184 14.55 -12.64 -3.49
N ASP A 185 14.31 -13.69 -4.28
CA ASP A 185 13.17 -13.74 -5.21
C ASP A 185 11.83 -13.65 -4.44
N VAL A 186 11.74 -14.37 -3.31
CA VAL A 186 10.55 -14.32 -2.44
C VAL A 186 10.39 -12.94 -1.80
N ARG A 187 11.49 -12.32 -1.36
CA ARG A 187 11.48 -10.95 -0.80
C ARG A 187 11.08 -9.90 -1.84
N GLN A 188 11.51 -10.04 -3.10
CA GLN A 188 11.06 -9.18 -4.20
C GLN A 188 9.55 -9.32 -4.42
N LEU A 189 9.03 -10.56 -4.43
CA LEU A 189 7.59 -10.83 -4.55
C LEU A 189 6.79 -10.30 -3.36
N GLN A 190 7.31 -10.40 -2.12
CA GLN A 190 6.72 -9.78 -0.94
C GLN A 190 6.55 -8.28 -1.14
N GLY A 191 7.58 -7.58 -1.64
CA GLY A 191 7.48 -6.16 -1.94
C GLY A 191 6.40 -5.82 -2.97
N LEU A 192 6.22 -6.64 -4.01
CA LEU A 192 5.15 -6.46 -4.99
C LEU A 192 3.77 -6.65 -4.36
N CYS A 193 3.59 -7.74 -3.60
CA CYS A 193 2.31 -8.04 -2.96
C CYS A 193 1.93 -6.95 -1.93
N GLU A 194 2.88 -6.49 -1.12
CA GLU A 194 2.67 -5.37 -0.18
C GLU A 194 2.27 -4.08 -0.91
N ARG A 195 2.92 -3.79 -2.04
CA ARG A 195 2.61 -2.61 -2.85
C ARG A 195 1.18 -2.68 -3.39
N MET A 196 0.79 -3.82 -3.95
CA MET A 196 -0.56 -4.04 -4.46
C MET A 196 -1.59 -3.99 -3.34
N ASP A 197 -1.35 -4.68 -2.23
CA ASP A 197 -2.23 -4.66 -1.05
C ASP A 197 -2.44 -3.25 -0.51
N SER A 198 -1.39 -2.43 -0.47
CA SER A 198 -1.47 -1.04 0.04
C SER A 198 -2.34 -0.13 -0.82
N GLN A 199 -2.57 -0.49 -2.08
CA GLN A 199 -3.40 0.27 -3.03
C GLN A 199 -4.81 -0.31 -3.17
N ALA A 200 -5.12 -1.42 -2.48
CA ALA A 200 -6.41 -2.06 -2.60
C ALA A 200 -7.52 -1.25 -1.95
N PHE A 201 -8.69 -1.24 -2.60
CA PHE A 201 -9.90 -0.76 -1.94
C PHE A 201 -10.17 -1.63 -0.72
N LEU A 202 -10.23 -0.99 0.44
CA LEU A 202 -10.60 -1.62 1.69
C LEU A 202 -12.13 -1.68 1.76
N PRO A 203 -12.74 -2.88 1.94
CA PRO A 203 -14.18 -2.98 2.11
C PRO A 203 -14.65 -2.13 3.28
N LEU A 204 -15.70 -1.34 3.06
CA LEU A 204 -16.27 -0.46 4.07
C LEU A 204 -16.79 -1.28 5.25
N ARG A 205 -16.40 -0.87 6.46
CA ARG A 205 -16.97 -1.38 7.71
C ARG A 205 -18.26 -0.62 8.03
N SER A 206 -19.14 -1.24 8.80
CA SER A 206 -20.43 -0.62 9.15
C SER A 206 -20.22 0.70 9.90
N GLU A 207 -19.23 0.76 10.77
CA GLU A 207 -18.90 1.94 11.58
C GLU A 207 -18.35 3.09 10.72
N GLU A 208 -17.74 2.79 9.58
CA GLU A 208 -17.24 3.81 8.63
C GLU A 208 -18.39 4.46 7.83
N LEU A 209 -19.51 3.77 7.69
CA LEU A 209 -20.71 4.29 7.03
C LEU A 209 -21.56 5.14 7.97
N THR A 210 -21.61 4.78 9.26
CA THR A 210 -22.44 5.48 10.26
C THR A 210 -21.66 6.51 11.05
N GLY A 211 -20.34 6.38 11.15
CA GLY A 211 -19.47 7.24 11.93
C GLY A 211 -19.15 8.55 11.23
N THR A 212 -19.21 9.66 11.97
CA THR A 212 -18.92 11.01 11.43
C THR A 212 -17.50 11.51 11.74
N ASP A 213 -16.70 10.74 12.46
CA ASP A 213 -15.41 11.21 12.99
C ASP A 213 -14.36 11.40 11.90
N ALA A 214 -14.29 10.48 10.93
CA ALA A 214 -13.40 10.58 9.79
C ALA A 214 -13.69 11.83 8.91
N PRO A 215 -14.93 12.05 8.42
CA PRO A 215 -15.23 13.27 7.65
C PRO A 215 -15.08 14.55 8.49
N ARG A 216 -15.45 14.53 9.78
CA ARG A 216 -15.20 15.67 10.68
C ARG A 216 -13.71 15.99 10.78
N ARG A 217 -12.86 14.98 10.96
CA ARG A 217 -11.41 15.16 11.07
C ARG A 217 -10.80 15.68 9.77
N TYR A 218 -11.27 15.19 8.62
CA TYR A 218 -10.87 15.71 7.31
C TYR A 218 -11.12 17.22 7.20
N LEU A 219 -12.35 17.67 7.52
CA LEU A 219 -12.70 19.09 7.51
C LEU A 219 -11.84 19.90 8.51
N GLN A 220 -11.63 19.36 9.72
CA GLN A 220 -10.80 20.01 10.73
C GLN A 220 -9.34 20.21 10.29
N PHE A 221 -8.76 19.28 9.52
CA PHE A 221 -7.42 19.48 8.97
C PHE A 221 -7.40 20.57 7.89
N CYS A 222 -8.43 20.64 7.04
CA CYS A 222 -8.58 21.73 6.07
C CYS A 222 -8.69 23.09 6.76
N ASP A 223 -9.51 23.18 7.81
CA ASP A 223 -9.68 24.41 8.60
C ASP A 223 -8.39 24.80 9.31
N LEU A 224 -7.70 23.84 9.92
CA LEU A 224 -6.42 24.07 10.59
C LEU A 224 -5.38 24.71 9.65
N VAL A 225 -5.31 24.25 8.40
CA VAL A 225 -4.41 24.84 7.39
C VAL A 225 -4.78 26.29 7.09
N ASN A 226 -6.07 26.62 7.04
CA ASN A 226 -6.51 28.00 6.82
C ASN A 226 -6.11 28.88 7.99
N ASP A 227 -6.37 28.44 9.22
CA ASP A 227 -6.09 29.22 10.43
C ASP A 227 -4.59 29.47 10.61
N VAL A 228 -3.75 28.46 10.32
CA VAL A 228 -2.28 28.66 10.30
C VAL A 228 -1.89 29.65 9.21
N GLY A 229 -2.49 29.57 8.02
CA GLY A 229 -2.25 30.54 6.95
C GLY A 229 -2.64 31.96 7.35
N GLU A 230 -3.74 32.11 8.10
CA GLU A 230 -4.19 33.40 8.63
C GLU A 230 -3.24 33.94 9.70
N GLU A 231 -2.80 33.12 10.64
CA GLU A 231 -1.80 33.47 11.66
C GLU A 231 -0.47 33.95 11.03
N LEU A 232 0.01 33.24 10.01
CA LEU A 232 1.23 33.62 9.28
C LEU A 232 1.10 34.95 8.53
N VAL A 233 -0.09 35.28 8.05
CA VAL A 233 -0.37 36.57 7.40
C VAL A 233 -0.55 37.68 8.43
N ALA A 234 -1.25 37.42 9.53
CA ALA A 234 -1.48 38.37 10.61
C ALA A 234 -0.18 38.78 11.32
N SER A 235 0.76 37.85 11.48
CA SER A 235 2.10 38.12 12.01
C SER A 235 3.02 38.88 11.04
N GLY A 236 2.60 39.10 9.79
CA GLY A 236 3.41 39.75 8.75
C GLY A 236 4.54 38.88 8.19
N LEU A 237 4.65 37.62 8.61
CA LEU A 237 5.67 36.71 8.11
C LEU A 237 5.42 36.30 6.65
N CYS A 238 4.16 36.26 6.24
CA CYS A 238 3.74 35.84 4.91
C CYS A 238 2.70 36.78 4.29
N ASP A 239 2.60 36.75 2.96
CA ASP A 239 1.52 37.33 2.19
C ASP A 239 0.84 36.29 1.28
N ARG A 240 -0.37 36.61 0.81
CA ARG A 240 -1.18 35.78 -0.11
C ARG A 240 -1.51 36.50 -1.43
N LYS A 241 -0.82 37.60 -1.74
CA LYS A 241 -1.20 38.49 -2.85
C LYS A 241 -0.98 37.80 -4.20
N GLY A 242 -2.07 37.59 -4.94
CA GLY A 242 -2.04 36.88 -6.22
C GLY A 242 -1.90 35.35 -6.09
N LEU A 243 -1.99 34.82 -4.86
CA LEU A 243 -1.91 33.40 -4.58
C LEU A 243 -3.30 32.88 -4.21
N GLN A 244 -3.65 31.70 -4.73
CA GLN A 244 -4.93 31.06 -4.50
C GLN A 244 -4.79 29.84 -3.60
N ALA A 245 -5.92 29.44 -3.02
CA ALA A 245 -6.06 28.12 -2.42
C ALA A 245 -5.80 27.03 -3.46
N GLY A 246 -5.24 25.91 -3.02
CA GLY A 246 -5.07 24.71 -3.83
C GLY A 246 -5.79 23.53 -3.17
N GLY A 247 -6.32 22.63 -3.98
CA GLY A 247 -6.95 21.41 -3.50
C GLY A 247 -7.13 20.40 -4.63
N GLY A 248 -7.24 19.13 -4.27
CA GLY A 248 -7.39 18.04 -5.22
C GLY A 248 -7.67 16.72 -4.52
N HIS A 249 -7.39 15.61 -5.19
CA HIS A 249 -7.64 14.29 -4.66
C HIS A 249 -6.78 14.01 -3.42
N GLY A 250 -7.39 14.12 -2.24
CA GLY A 250 -6.76 13.81 -0.94
C GLY A 250 -5.88 14.93 -0.36
N TYR A 251 -5.96 16.16 -0.87
CA TYR A 251 -5.19 17.27 -0.30
C TYR A 251 -5.90 18.62 -0.42
N PHE A 252 -5.57 19.54 0.50
CA PHE A 252 -6.09 20.92 0.53
C PHE A 252 -5.10 21.86 1.21
N GLY A 253 -5.07 23.13 0.80
CA GLY A 253 -4.20 24.11 1.45
C GLY A 253 -4.09 25.47 0.76
N ARG A 254 -2.99 26.17 1.06
CA ARG A 254 -2.75 27.57 0.70
C ARG A 254 -1.35 27.77 0.18
N TYR A 255 -1.24 28.45 -0.97
CA TYR A 255 0.02 29.05 -1.39
C TYR A 255 0.25 30.34 -0.60
N LEU A 256 1.44 30.45 -0.01
CA LEU A 256 1.91 31.59 0.77
C LEU A 256 3.26 32.05 0.23
N ARG A 257 3.60 33.31 0.47
CA ARG A 257 4.90 33.88 0.11
C ARG A 257 5.53 34.58 1.29
N SER A 258 6.83 34.38 1.47
CA SER A 258 7.65 35.13 2.43
C SER A 258 8.96 35.52 1.76
N HIS A 259 9.27 36.83 1.72
CA HIS A 259 10.49 37.37 1.11
C HIS A 259 10.79 36.82 -0.31
N GLY A 260 9.76 36.73 -1.16
CA GLY A 260 9.89 36.20 -2.52
C GLY A 260 9.87 34.67 -2.64
N VAL A 261 9.96 33.92 -1.54
CA VAL A 261 9.85 32.47 -1.54
C VAL A 261 8.40 32.06 -1.46
N VAL A 262 7.90 31.41 -2.52
CA VAL A 262 6.56 30.82 -2.57
C VAL A 262 6.62 29.37 -2.11
N PHE A 263 5.68 28.98 -1.25
CA PHE A 263 5.52 27.62 -0.75
C PHE A 263 4.04 27.30 -0.55
N TYR A 264 3.74 26.01 -0.40
CA TYR A 264 2.40 25.51 -0.15
C TYR A 264 2.29 24.93 1.25
N LEU A 265 1.42 25.49 2.09
CA LEU A 265 1.03 24.91 3.37
C LEU A 265 -0.24 24.09 3.17
N GLY A 266 -0.23 22.80 3.52
CA GLY A 266 -1.36 21.94 3.21
C GLY A 266 -1.51 20.72 4.10
N PHE A 267 -2.74 20.22 4.13
CA PHE A 267 -3.10 18.88 4.55
C PHE A 267 -2.97 17.96 3.32
N ASP A 268 -2.23 16.86 3.44
CA ASP A 268 -1.95 15.94 2.34
C ASP A 268 -2.03 14.47 2.80
N CYS A 269 -3.13 13.79 2.44
CA CYS A 269 -3.35 12.38 2.79
C CYS A 269 -2.33 11.46 2.14
N ALA A 270 -1.89 11.75 0.92
CA ALA A 270 -0.99 10.88 0.18
C ALA A 270 0.41 10.90 0.81
N ALA A 271 0.92 12.11 1.10
CA ALA A 271 2.19 12.27 1.80
C ALA A 271 2.12 11.70 3.23
N TRP A 272 1.00 11.90 3.93
CA TRP A 272 0.82 11.33 5.27
C TRP A 272 0.82 9.80 5.25
N LEU A 273 0.08 9.18 4.32
CA LEU A 273 0.03 7.73 4.16
C LEU A 273 1.40 7.14 3.80
N ALA A 274 2.13 7.79 2.88
CA ALA A 274 3.41 7.31 2.38
C ALA A 274 4.53 7.43 3.43
N HIS A 275 4.59 8.55 4.15
CA HIS A 275 5.72 8.88 5.02
C HIS A 275 5.44 8.73 6.51
N LYS A 276 4.16 8.61 6.91
CA LYS A 276 3.71 8.38 8.29
C LYS A 276 4.24 9.41 9.31
N HIS A 277 4.54 10.63 8.85
CA HIS A 277 5.07 11.70 9.71
C HIS A 277 3.98 12.61 10.29
N SER A 278 3.22 13.29 9.44
CA SER A 278 2.21 14.27 9.86
C SER A 278 1.07 14.39 8.85
N PRO A 279 -0.15 14.80 9.25
CA PRO A 279 -1.17 15.27 8.32
C PRO A 279 -0.81 16.59 7.61
N ILE A 280 -0.06 17.48 8.27
CA ILE A 280 0.20 18.84 7.77
C ILE A 280 1.63 18.96 7.25
N TRP A 281 1.77 19.56 6.07
CA TRP A 281 3.00 19.64 5.31
C TRP A 281 3.26 21.04 4.78
N LEU A 282 4.54 21.36 4.69
CA LEU A 282 5.04 22.48 3.91
C LEU A 282 5.73 21.93 2.67
N ARG A 283 5.27 22.35 1.49
CA ARG A 283 5.71 21.86 0.18
C ARG A 283 6.33 22.99 -0.62
N PHE A 284 7.51 22.73 -1.16
CA PHE A 284 8.20 23.55 -2.15
C PHE A 284 8.20 22.79 -3.47
N ASP A 285 7.72 23.45 -4.52
CA ASP A 285 7.54 22.86 -5.84
C ASP A 285 8.01 23.81 -6.96
N GLN A 286 7.46 23.67 -8.16
CA GLN A 286 7.75 24.53 -9.31
C GLN A 286 7.50 26.03 -9.09
N TYR A 287 6.76 26.42 -8.06
CA TYR A 287 6.56 27.83 -7.71
C TYR A 287 7.68 28.40 -6.84
N SER A 288 8.52 27.54 -6.26
CA SER A 288 9.73 27.92 -5.54
C SER A 288 10.91 28.04 -6.51
N SER A 289 11.82 28.99 -6.29
CA SER A 289 12.98 29.15 -7.17
C SER A 289 13.93 27.93 -7.10
N PRO A 290 14.68 27.61 -8.16
CA PRO A 290 15.65 26.52 -8.15
C PRO A 290 16.70 26.65 -7.03
N GLU A 291 17.10 27.87 -6.68
CA GLU A 291 18.05 28.15 -5.60
C GLU A 291 17.47 27.73 -4.24
N VAL A 292 16.19 28.05 -3.98
CA VAL A 292 15.48 27.65 -2.77
C VAL A 292 15.42 26.13 -2.67
N LEU A 293 15.02 25.45 -3.75
CA LEU A 293 14.95 23.98 -3.79
C LEU A 293 16.33 23.35 -3.55
N ALA A 294 17.39 23.89 -4.15
CA ALA A 294 18.76 23.42 -3.96
C ALA A 294 19.28 23.64 -2.53
N ILE A 295 18.86 24.71 -1.85
CA ILE A 295 19.20 24.95 -0.44
C ILE A 295 18.52 23.90 0.44
N ILE A 296 17.21 23.69 0.26
CA ILE A 296 16.45 22.74 1.08
C ILE A 296 16.95 21.31 0.85
N ASN A 297 17.19 20.93 -0.41
CA ASN A 297 17.70 19.60 -0.74
C ASN A 297 19.07 19.31 -0.11
N ARG A 298 19.99 20.28 -0.14
CA ARG A 298 21.31 20.15 0.54
C ARG A 298 21.21 20.03 2.06
N ARG A 299 20.14 20.55 2.65
CA ARG A 299 19.90 20.45 4.09
C ARG A 299 19.21 19.17 4.50
N ALA A 300 18.37 18.60 3.64
CA ALA A 300 17.78 17.29 3.86
C ALA A 300 18.84 16.22 4.21
N THR A 301 20.05 16.36 3.68
CA THR A 301 21.17 15.42 3.93
C THR A 301 21.99 15.72 5.18
N THR A 302 21.82 16.89 5.81
CA THR A 302 22.70 17.37 6.91
C THR A 302 21.96 17.75 8.18
N GLU A 303 20.68 18.14 8.09
CA GLU A 303 19.89 18.62 9.21
C GLU A 303 18.93 17.54 9.70
N THR A 304 19.17 17.00 10.90
CA THR A 304 18.39 15.90 11.49
C THR A 304 17.17 16.36 12.30
N ARG A 305 16.95 17.68 12.41
CA ARG A 305 15.93 18.24 13.29
C ARG A 305 14.50 18.11 12.75
N TRP A 306 14.35 17.95 11.43
CA TRP A 306 13.08 17.77 10.73
C TRP A 306 13.26 16.73 9.63
N PRO A 307 12.36 15.74 9.49
CA PRO A 307 12.40 14.86 8.33
C PRO A 307 12.15 15.71 7.08
N THR A 308 13.09 15.79 6.15
CA THR A 308 12.84 16.42 4.85
C THR A 308 12.65 15.33 3.81
N VAL A 309 11.50 15.33 3.15
CA VAL A 309 11.14 14.37 2.12
C VAL A 309 11.40 14.98 0.75
N VAL A 310 12.32 14.37 -0.01
CA VAL A 310 12.64 14.77 -1.38
C VAL A 310 11.99 13.77 -2.33
N GLU A 311 10.78 14.08 -2.80
CA GLU A 311 10.06 13.22 -3.76
C GLU A 311 10.67 13.34 -5.17
N SER A 312 11.16 14.52 -5.52
CA SER A 312 11.91 14.77 -6.76
C SER A 312 12.77 16.03 -6.61
N PRO A 313 13.70 16.30 -7.54
CA PRO A 313 14.47 17.55 -7.54
C PRO A 313 13.63 18.83 -7.59
N ARG A 314 12.34 18.74 -7.99
CA ARG A 314 11.40 19.85 -8.06
C ARG A 314 10.23 19.75 -7.09
N ARG A 315 10.27 18.81 -6.13
CA ARG A 315 9.21 18.64 -5.13
C ARG A 315 9.80 18.17 -3.82
N ILE A 316 9.84 19.07 -2.85
CA ILE A 316 10.40 18.83 -1.52
C ILE A 316 9.31 19.14 -0.49
N MET A 317 9.15 18.26 0.49
CA MET A 317 8.12 18.34 1.51
C MET A 317 8.72 18.24 2.91
N ILE A 318 8.21 19.05 3.83
CA ILE A 318 8.61 19.09 5.23
C ILE A 318 7.34 18.88 6.07
N PRO A 319 7.25 17.80 6.87
CA PRO A 319 6.13 17.56 7.76
C PRO A 319 6.19 18.56 8.92
N LEU A 320 5.03 19.11 9.27
CA LEU A 320 4.86 19.99 10.42
C LEU A 320 4.24 19.19 11.56
N ALA A 321 4.90 19.12 12.71
CA ALA A 321 4.43 18.32 13.84
C ALA A 321 3.13 18.89 14.41
N VAL A 322 2.19 18.01 14.73
CA VAL A 322 0.94 18.35 15.43
C VAL A 322 0.98 17.69 16.80
N ALA A 323 0.99 18.49 17.87
CA ALA A 323 1.08 17.99 19.24
C ALA A 323 -0.22 17.27 19.65
N PRO A 324 -0.15 15.99 20.09
CA PRO A 324 -1.32 15.29 20.59
C PRO A 324 -1.87 15.95 21.87
N GLY A 325 -3.19 16.07 21.97
CA GLY A 325 -3.86 16.59 23.18
C GLY A 325 -3.87 18.11 23.32
N SER A 326 -3.21 18.86 22.41
CA SER A 326 -3.27 20.32 22.38
C SER A 326 -4.59 20.84 21.81
N GLU A 327 -5.00 22.01 22.30
CA GLU A 327 -6.17 22.71 21.77
C GLU A 327 -5.84 23.43 20.45
N LYS A 328 -6.87 23.68 19.63
CA LYS A 328 -6.70 24.24 18.28
C LYS A 328 -5.83 25.52 18.22
N PRO A 329 -5.98 26.53 19.10
CA PRO A 329 -5.15 27.74 19.04
C PRO A 329 -3.66 27.47 19.29
N GLU A 330 -3.34 26.55 20.20
CA GLU A 330 -1.95 26.15 20.48
C GLU A 330 -1.34 25.46 19.27
N ILE A 331 -2.09 24.53 18.65
CA ILE A 331 -1.66 23.84 17.43
C ILE A 331 -1.39 24.86 16.30
N VAL A 332 -2.27 25.84 16.11
CA VAL A 332 -2.10 26.89 15.10
C VAL A 332 -0.82 27.68 15.32
N SER A 333 -0.61 28.16 16.55
CA SER A 333 0.58 28.94 16.92
C SER A 333 1.86 28.13 16.75
N ASP A 334 1.86 26.87 17.22
CA ASP A 334 3.00 25.98 17.10
C ASP A 334 3.35 25.72 15.64
N ILE A 335 2.39 25.36 14.80
CA ILE A 335 2.66 25.13 13.37
C ILE A 335 3.19 26.42 12.71
N ALA A 336 2.64 27.59 13.01
CA ALA A 336 3.14 28.87 12.48
C ALA A 336 4.61 29.12 12.89
N VAL A 337 4.98 28.83 14.14
CA VAL A 337 6.37 28.89 14.62
C VAL A 337 7.27 27.91 13.86
N GLN A 338 6.79 26.70 13.58
CA GLN A 338 7.52 25.70 12.81
C GLN A 338 7.80 26.21 11.37
N VAL A 339 6.79 26.77 10.70
CA VAL A 339 6.95 27.40 9.37
C VAL A 339 7.97 28.54 9.42
N GLY A 340 7.89 29.42 10.42
CA GLY A 340 8.85 30.51 10.61
C GLY A 340 10.29 30.01 10.77
N LYS A 341 10.51 28.93 11.52
CA LYS A 341 11.83 28.30 11.68
C LYS A 341 12.36 27.77 10.35
N VAL A 342 11.53 27.08 9.56
CA VAL A 342 11.90 26.59 8.23
C VAL A 342 12.30 27.75 7.32
N LEU A 343 11.47 28.79 7.21
CA LEU A 343 11.73 29.95 6.36
C LEU A 343 12.99 30.73 6.79
N ALA A 344 13.12 31.03 8.09
CA ALA A 344 14.30 31.69 8.64
C ALA A 344 15.58 30.90 8.34
N SER A 345 15.49 29.57 8.39
CA SER A 345 16.61 28.73 8.00
C SER A 345 16.97 28.97 6.53
N ILE A 346 16.01 29.02 5.60
CA ILE A 346 16.27 29.21 4.17
C ILE A 346 16.89 30.59 3.92
N PHE A 347 16.35 31.64 4.54
CA PHE A 347 16.82 33.03 4.38
C PHE A 347 18.25 33.26 4.87
N ARG A 348 18.75 32.50 5.85
CA ARG A 348 20.15 32.59 6.30
C ARG A 348 21.18 32.28 5.21
N VAL A 349 20.79 31.57 4.17
CA VAL A 349 21.70 31.08 3.11
C VAL A 349 21.33 31.60 1.73
N LEU A 350 20.13 32.16 1.56
CA LEU A 350 19.80 32.90 0.35
C LEU A 350 20.67 34.16 0.27
N PRO A 351 21.32 34.44 -0.88
CA PRO A 351 21.95 35.72 -1.11
C PRO A 351 20.90 36.84 -0.99
N PRO A 352 21.25 38.02 -0.45
CA PRO A 352 20.36 39.17 -0.53
C PRO A 352 19.99 39.42 -2.00
N ALA A 353 18.71 39.66 -2.27
CA ALA A 353 18.20 39.85 -3.62
C ALA A 353 19.06 40.90 -4.36
N PHE A 354 19.66 40.52 -5.48
CA PHE A 354 20.17 41.49 -6.44
C PHE A 354 18.96 42.33 -6.88
N ASN A 355 18.92 43.60 -6.50
CA ASN A 355 17.98 44.57 -7.08
C ASN A 355 18.26 44.65 -8.58
N VAL A 356 17.46 43.96 -9.39
CA VAL A 356 17.55 44.02 -10.87
C VAL A 356 16.95 45.34 -11.41
N GLU A 357 16.45 46.25 -10.57
CA GLU A 357 15.95 47.56 -11.01
C GLU A 357 17.01 48.67 -11.18
N ALA A 358 18.31 48.39 -11.00
CA ALA A 358 19.36 49.42 -11.18
C ALA A 358 20.19 49.30 -12.47
N ALA A 359 19.87 48.39 -13.39
CA ALA A 359 20.67 48.14 -14.60
C ALA A 359 20.08 48.68 -15.92
N GLU A 360 18.91 49.35 -15.91
CA GLU A 360 18.32 49.97 -17.11
C GLU A 360 18.54 51.50 -17.19
N GLY A 361 19.35 52.07 -16.29
CA GLY A 361 19.54 53.51 -16.18
C GLY A 361 20.89 54.07 -16.62
N MET A 362 21.61 53.48 -17.58
CA MET A 362 22.79 54.16 -18.17
C MET A 362 23.25 53.55 -19.50
N ARG A 363 22.44 53.72 -20.56
CA ARG A 363 22.93 53.85 -21.94
C ARG A 363 22.02 54.81 -22.72
N LEU A 364 22.42 56.08 -22.75
CA LEU A 364 22.22 56.98 -23.89
C LEU A 364 23.60 57.36 -24.41
#